data_AF-A0A538Q083-F1
#
_entry.id   AF-A0A538Q083-F1
#
_cell.length_a   1.000
_cell.length_b   1.000
_cell.length_c   1.000
_cell.angle_alpha   90.00
_cell.angle_beta   90.00
_cell.angle_gamma   90.00
#
_symmetry.space_group_name_H-M   'P 1'
#
loop_
_entity.id
_entity.type
_entity.pdbx_description
1 polymer ?
#
loop_
_entity_poly.entity_id
_entity_poly.type
_entity_poly.pdbx_seq_one_letter_code
_entity_poly.pdbx_strand_id
1 'polypeptide(L)'
;MTPDRPNSVLAAAEEPTRQPSAAPAQRAEAAALLGNEVAVHRASTRNALEAHTLEDSHATCCHRSGEQGITDLHPPSASRMEPSSRSASSRLGRLPEVFKTWPTSRVVMEASAEAFKIADAALAAGHQVRVVPGTLVRLLGVGEHGVKNDQRDARQLSKASWQTDVPSVHIPSAAARELKSICGARDVLVGMQRTLSNNVRGWLRTQLWKLPGGKMVTLPERLRTHARASERELPEHIERQLTMLTQVAEQVKAATQQAR
;
A
#
# COMPACT_ATOMS: atom_id res chain seq x y z
N MET A 1 14.82 9.24 88.39
CA MET A 1 16.00 10.11 88.28
C MET A 1 16.57 9.94 86.87
N THR A 2 16.36 10.92 86.00
CA THR A 2 17.34 11.30 84.96
C THR A 2 18.57 11.88 85.67
N PRO A 3 19.81 11.82 85.12
CA PRO A 3 20.19 12.32 83.79
C PRO A 3 21.21 11.37 83.07
N ASP A 4 22.00 11.69 82.04
CA ASP A 4 22.13 12.85 81.13
C ASP A 4 22.70 12.40 79.76
N ARG A 5 22.64 13.27 78.74
CA ARG A 5 23.44 13.20 77.48
C ARG A 5 24.62 14.19 77.59
N PRO A 6 25.78 14.08 76.89
CA PRO A 6 25.92 14.12 75.40
C PRO A 6 27.11 13.23 74.91
N ASN A 7 27.86 13.41 73.79
CA ASN A 7 27.88 14.38 72.67
C ASN A 7 28.59 13.81 71.41
N SER A 8 28.27 14.32 70.21
CA SER A 8 29.10 14.32 68.98
C SER A 8 29.44 12.94 68.34
N VAL A 9 29.73 12.75 67.04
CA VAL A 9 30.29 13.62 65.97
C VAL A 9 29.63 13.29 64.61
N LEU A 10 29.63 14.25 63.66
CA LEU A 10 29.17 14.07 62.27
C LEU A 10 30.13 13.22 61.42
N ALA A 11 29.60 12.49 60.44
CA ALA A 11 30.25 12.32 59.13
C ALA A 11 29.21 11.97 58.06
N ALA A 12 28.97 12.88 57.11
CA ALA A 12 28.33 12.54 55.84
C ALA A 12 29.41 12.08 54.85
N ALA A 13 29.10 11.06 54.03
CA ALA A 13 29.96 10.62 52.94
C ALA A 13 29.10 10.41 51.69
N GLU A 14 29.58 10.94 50.56
CA GLU A 14 28.79 11.25 49.37
C GLU A 14 28.53 10.05 48.45
N GLU A 15 27.44 10.10 47.68
CA GLU A 15 27.17 9.15 46.59
C GLU A 15 28.08 9.45 45.37
N PRO A 16 28.73 8.44 44.76
CA PRO A 16 29.57 8.65 43.59
C PRO A 16 28.74 8.80 42.30
N THR A 17 28.59 10.04 41.83
CA THR A 17 27.98 10.40 40.54
C THR A 17 28.64 9.68 39.36
N ARG A 18 27.89 8.84 38.65
CA ARG A 18 28.41 8.01 37.55
C ARG A 18 28.37 8.77 36.21
N GLN A 19 29.46 9.43 35.83
CA GLN A 19 29.62 10.01 34.49
C GLN A 19 29.88 8.92 33.41
N PRO A 20 29.39 9.08 32.18
CA PRO A 20 29.64 8.15 31.08
C PRO A 20 31.01 8.38 30.42
N SER A 21 31.83 7.34 30.33
CA SER A 21 33.13 7.39 29.65
C SER A 21 32.99 7.39 28.12
N ALA A 22 33.70 8.30 27.46
CA ALA A 22 33.80 8.34 26.00
C ALA A 22 34.90 7.42 25.44
N ALA A 23 34.84 7.22 24.12
CA ALA A 23 35.84 6.66 23.18
C ALA A 23 35.65 5.18 22.73
N PRO A 24 36.17 4.81 21.53
CA PRO A 24 36.81 5.63 20.51
C PRO A 24 36.06 5.69 19.16
N ALA A 25 36.32 6.73 18.39
CA ALA A 25 36.03 6.75 16.96
C ALA A 25 37.14 5.99 16.21
N GLN A 26 36.77 5.00 15.39
CA GLN A 26 37.41 4.63 14.10
C GLN A 26 36.77 3.37 13.50
N ARG A 27 35.94 3.57 12.47
CA ARG A 27 35.76 2.63 11.34
C ARG A 27 35.06 3.36 10.19
N ALA A 28 35.81 3.53 9.09
CA ALA A 28 35.45 3.93 7.73
C ALA A 28 34.04 4.53 7.51
N GLU A 29 33.88 5.78 7.07
CA GLU A 29 34.42 6.32 5.80
C GLU A 29 33.98 5.50 4.57
N ALA A 30 32.67 5.32 4.41
CA ALA A 30 32.02 4.80 3.20
C ALA A 30 30.55 5.24 3.09
N ALA A 31 30.26 6.55 3.25
CA ALA A 31 28.88 7.06 3.24
C ALA A 31 28.70 8.45 2.57
N ALA A 32 29.72 8.96 1.88
CA ALA A 32 29.65 10.24 1.18
C ALA A 32 29.37 10.05 -0.33
N LEU A 33 28.18 9.55 -0.70
CA LEU A 33 27.59 9.62 -2.06
C LEU A 33 26.15 9.02 -2.14
N LEU A 34 25.24 9.41 -1.24
CA LEU A 34 23.80 9.16 -1.42
C LEU A 34 23.00 10.44 -1.15
N GLY A 35 22.72 11.17 -2.22
CA GLY A 35 21.90 12.39 -2.17
C GLY A 35 20.42 12.09 -1.99
N ASN A 36 19.96 12.07 -0.73
CA ASN A 36 18.61 12.46 -0.29
C ASN A 36 17.40 12.05 -1.18
N GLU A 37 17.23 10.76 -1.49
CA GLU A 37 15.89 10.23 -1.79
C GLU A 37 15.12 9.98 -0.48
N VAL A 38 14.51 11.04 0.07
CA VAL A 38 13.57 10.92 1.19
C VAL A 38 12.16 11.24 0.73
N ALA A 39 11.47 10.23 0.19
CA ALA A 39 10.01 10.28 0.05
C ALA A 39 9.39 10.23 1.46
N VAL A 40 9.08 11.40 2.03
CA VAL A 40 8.52 11.51 3.39
C VAL A 40 7.13 10.86 3.45
N HIS A 41 7.10 9.60 3.86
CA HIS A 41 5.87 8.84 4.03
C HIS A 41 5.20 9.21 5.36
N ARG A 42 4.46 10.33 5.39
CA ARG A 42 3.62 10.67 6.55
C ARG A 42 2.42 9.73 6.60
N ALA A 43 2.56 8.62 7.32
CA ALA A 43 1.41 7.79 7.69
C ALA A 43 0.38 8.65 8.44
N SER A 44 -0.89 8.54 8.05
CA SER A 44 -1.99 9.24 8.72
C SER A 44 -2.08 8.77 10.18
N THR A 45 -2.10 9.73 11.11
CA THR A 45 -2.26 9.45 12.55
C THR A 45 -3.72 9.40 12.99
N ARG A 46 -4.69 9.52 12.07
CA ARG A 46 -6.13 9.43 12.38
C ARG A 46 -6.60 7.98 12.44
N ASN A 47 -7.38 7.69 13.47
CA ASN A 47 -7.99 6.38 13.67
C ASN A 47 -9.17 6.19 12.68
N ALA A 48 -9.37 4.97 12.17
CA ALA A 48 -10.39 4.70 11.14
C ALA A 48 -11.83 4.99 11.60
N LEU A 49 -12.08 5.05 12.91
CA LEU A 49 -13.36 5.42 13.51
C LEU A 49 -13.72 6.91 13.35
N GLU A 50 -12.75 7.81 13.19
CA GLU A 50 -13.02 9.25 12.99
C GLU A 50 -13.41 9.60 11.54
N ALA A 51 -13.31 8.65 10.61
CA ALA A 51 -13.60 8.87 9.19
C ALA A 51 -15.07 8.60 8.80
N HIS A 52 -15.90 8.11 9.74
CA HIS A 52 -17.25 7.60 9.44
C HIS A 52 -18.41 8.53 9.81
N THR A 53 -18.17 9.76 10.27
CA THR A 53 -19.23 10.69 10.71
C THR A 53 -19.69 11.70 9.65
N LEU A 54 -19.22 11.59 8.40
CA LEU A 54 -19.51 12.54 7.30
C LEU A 54 -19.75 11.83 5.95
N GLU A 55 -20.67 10.87 5.91
CA GLU A 55 -21.26 10.37 4.65
C GLU A 55 -22.79 10.31 4.74
N ASP A 56 -23.44 11.46 4.60
CA ASP A 56 -24.85 11.54 4.20
C ASP A 56 -24.96 11.24 2.70
N SER A 57 -25.50 10.08 2.34
CA SER A 57 -26.19 9.87 1.04
C SER A 57 -27.04 8.60 1.03
N HIS A 58 -28.35 8.78 1.16
CA HIS A 58 -29.33 7.74 0.92
C HIS A 58 -29.39 7.36 -0.58
N ALA A 59 -29.21 6.09 -0.91
CA ALA A 59 -29.76 5.50 -2.13
C ALA A 59 -29.96 3.97 -1.98
N THR A 60 -31.17 3.55 -1.62
CA THR A 60 -31.59 2.15 -1.64
C THR A 60 -32.00 1.72 -3.06
N CYS A 61 -31.23 0.85 -3.72
CA CYS A 61 -31.78 -0.11 -4.70
C CYS A 61 -30.74 -1.15 -5.12
N CYS A 62 -30.96 -2.43 -4.76
CA CYS A 62 -30.42 -3.58 -5.51
C CYS A 62 -31.18 -4.88 -5.13
N HIS A 63 -32.51 -4.85 -5.25
CA HIS A 63 -33.30 -6.05 -5.45
C HIS A 63 -33.71 -6.10 -6.92
N ARG A 64 -33.09 -7.03 -7.68
CA ARG A 64 -33.68 -7.54 -8.91
C ARG A 64 -33.29 -9.00 -9.09
N SER A 65 -34.18 -9.86 -8.61
CA SER A 65 -34.17 -11.29 -8.90
C SER A 65 -34.23 -11.51 -10.41
N GLY A 66 -33.62 -12.59 -10.90
CA GLY A 66 -33.83 -13.03 -12.27
C GLY A 66 -35.21 -13.67 -12.41
N GLU A 67 -35.90 -13.36 -13.50
CA GLU A 67 -36.99 -14.18 -14.01
C GLU A 67 -36.62 -14.72 -15.40
N GLN A 68 -37.01 -15.96 -15.64
CA GLN A 68 -36.76 -16.70 -16.87
C GLN A 68 -37.89 -16.46 -17.86
N GLY A 69 -37.60 -16.62 -19.16
CA GLY A 69 -38.62 -16.92 -20.16
C GLY A 69 -39.02 -15.77 -21.09
N ILE A 70 -38.26 -15.60 -22.16
CA ILE A 70 -38.85 -15.39 -23.49
C ILE A 70 -38.14 -16.35 -24.46
N THR A 71 -38.87 -17.37 -24.90
CA THR A 71 -38.45 -18.31 -25.95
C THR A 71 -38.60 -17.66 -27.33
N ASP A 72 -37.74 -18.07 -28.27
CA ASP A 72 -37.93 -18.03 -29.73
C ASP A 72 -38.45 -16.74 -30.38
N LEU A 73 -37.54 -15.91 -30.92
CA LEU A 73 -37.70 -15.29 -32.25
C LEU A 73 -36.33 -14.90 -32.83
N HIS A 74 -35.71 -15.81 -33.57
CA HIS A 74 -34.51 -15.55 -34.37
C HIS A 74 -34.81 -15.79 -35.86
N PRO A 75 -34.77 -14.78 -36.73
CA PRO A 75 -34.52 -15.00 -38.16
C PRO A 75 -33.01 -15.18 -38.42
N PRO A 76 -32.61 -15.93 -39.45
CA PRO A 76 -31.20 -16.30 -39.67
C PRO A 76 -30.40 -15.27 -40.47
N SER A 77 -29.08 -15.46 -40.46
CA SER A 77 -28.10 -14.93 -41.41
C SER A 77 -28.00 -13.40 -41.57
N ALA A 78 -27.28 -12.77 -40.63
CA ALA A 78 -26.23 -11.82 -41.01
C ALA A 78 -24.97 -12.17 -40.21
N SER A 79 -23.82 -12.27 -40.88
CA SER A 79 -22.56 -12.65 -40.24
C SER A 79 -22.13 -11.59 -39.22
N ARG A 80 -22.48 -11.78 -37.94
CA ARG A 80 -21.80 -11.11 -36.84
C ARG A 80 -20.36 -11.61 -36.84
N MET A 81 -19.49 -10.79 -37.42
CA MET A 81 -18.08 -10.84 -37.17
C MET A 81 -17.92 -10.63 -35.66
N GLU A 82 -17.65 -11.71 -34.93
CA GLU A 82 -17.34 -11.66 -33.50
C GLU A 82 -16.37 -10.50 -33.26
N PRO A 83 -16.64 -9.58 -32.32
CA PRO A 83 -15.71 -8.52 -31.98
C PRO A 83 -14.53 -9.18 -31.28
N SER A 84 -13.60 -9.70 -32.08
CA SER A 84 -12.39 -10.39 -31.64
C SER A 84 -11.80 -9.60 -30.49
N SER A 85 -11.56 -10.27 -29.37
CA SER A 85 -11.00 -9.70 -28.16
C SER A 85 -9.57 -9.22 -28.43
N ARG A 86 -9.44 -8.07 -29.12
CA ARG A 86 -8.20 -7.33 -29.37
C ARG A 86 -7.77 -6.69 -28.06
N SER A 87 -7.32 -7.58 -27.17
CA SER A 87 -6.77 -7.33 -25.85
C SER A 87 -6.00 -6.03 -25.84
N ALA A 88 -6.37 -5.10 -24.96
CA ALA A 88 -5.68 -3.82 -24.84
C ALA A 88 -4.17 -3.99 -24.59
N SER A 89 -3.78 -5.11 -23.96
CA SER A 89 -2.39 -5.54 -23.77
C SER A 89 -1.61 -5.63 -25.08
N SER A 90 -2.20 -6.14 -26.17
CA SER A 90 -1.50 -6.27 -27.47
C SER A 90 -1.31 -4.94 -28.21
N ARG A 91 -2.00 -3.88 -27.78
CA ARG A 91 -1.81 -2.50 -28.30
C ARG A 91 -0.79 -1.73 -27.47
N LEU A 92 -0.85 -1.80 -26.15
CA LEU A 92 0.15 -1.21 -25.24
C LEU A 92 1.55 -1.78 -25.48
N GLY A 93 1.66 -3.10 -25.70
CA GLY A 93 2.95 -3.74 -26.02
C GLY A 93 3.61 -3.28 -27.33
N ARG A 94 2.88 -2.62 -28.24
CA ARG A 94 3.40 -2.06 -29.50
C ARG A 94 3.74 -0.58 -29.39
N LEU A 95 3.36 0.10 -28.31
CA LEU A 95 3.54 1.54 -28.15
C LEU A 95 5.01 2.01 -28.24
N PRO A 96 6.03 1.27 -27.73
CA PRO A 96 7.44 1.63 -27.93
C PRO A 96 7.87 1.67 -29.40
N GLU A 97 7.30 0.81 -30.25
CA GLU A 97 7.58 0.83 -31.69
C GLU A 97 6.85 1.97 -32.40
N VAL A 98 5.65 2.34 -31.93
CA VAL A 98 4.91 3.50 -32.46
C VAL A 98 5.67 4.80 -32.22
N PHE A 99 6.24 5.01 -31.03
CA PHE A 99 7.02 6.22 -30.72
C PHE A 99 8.19 6.45 -31.70
N LYS A 100 8.92 5.38 -32.09
CA LYS A 100 10.02 5.47 -33.06
C LYS A 100 9.58 5.95 -34.45
N THR A 101 8.30 5.83 -34.80
CA THR A 101 7.75 6.29 -36.09
C THR A 101 7.30 7.76 -36.08
N TRP A 102 7.25 8.39 -34.91
CA TRP A 102 6.77 9.77 -34.76
C TRP A 102 7.94 10.76 -34.67
N PRO A 103 7.77 12.00 -35.16
CA PRO A 103 8.77 13.04 -34.94
C PRO A 103 8.93 13.32 -33.44
N THR A 104 10.14 13.72 -33.03
CA THR A 104 10.42 14.19 -31.66
C THR A 104 9.37 15.22 -31.23
N SER A 105 8.73 14.96 -30.10
CA SER A 105 7.47 15.60 -29.69
C SER A 105 7.42 15.71 -28.17
N ARG A 106 6.46 16.48 -27.64
CA ARG A 106 6.12 16.50 -26.21
C ARG A 106 4.94 15.57 -25.94
N VAL A 107 5.17 14.51 -25.18
CA VAL A 107 4.16 13.54 -24.74
C VAL A 107 3.69 13.93 -23.34
N VAL A 108 2.37 14.04 -23.18
CA VAL A 108 1.74 14.46 -21.92
C VAL A 108 0.66 13.47 -21.54
N MET A 109 0.67 13.01 -20.30
CA MET A 109 -0.27 12.01 -19.78
C MET A 109 -0.60 12.27 -18.31
N GLU A 110 -1.74 11.78 -17.85
CA GLU A 110 -2.05 11.70 -16.42
C GLU A 110 -1.21 10.61 -15.73
N ALA A 111 -0.89 10.81 -14.46
CA ALA A 111 -0.29 9.79 -13.60
C ALA A 111 -1.25 8.60 -13.39
N SER A 112 -1.06 7.55 -14.19
CA SER A 112 -1.76 6.26 -14.11
C SER A 112 -0.81 5.10 -13.81
N ALA A 113 -1.33 3.86 -13.72
CA ALA A 113 -0.53 2.66 -13.49
C ALA A 113 0.49 2.38 -14.62
N GLU A 114 0.12 2.70 -15.86
CA GLU A 114 0.92 2.52 -17.06
C GLU A 114 1.85 3.70 -17.34
N ALA A 115 1.51 4.90 -16.85
CA ALA A 115 2.13 6.17 -17.25
C ALA A 115 3.66 6.16 -17.20
N PHE A 116 4.27 5.62 -16.14
CA PHE A 116 5.73 5.58 -16.06
C PHE A 116 6.38 4.64 -17.08
N LYS A 117 5.76 3.51 -17.45
CA LYS A 117 6.28 2.63 -18.52
C LYS A 117 6.13 3.26 -19.89
N ILE A 118 5.04 4.00 -20.12
CA ILE A 118 4.82 4.78 -21.35
C ILE A 118 5.85 5.93 -21.43
N ALA A 119 6.11 6.59 -20.31
CA ALA A 119 7.12 7.64 -20.20
C ALA A 119 8.53 7.13 -20.51
N ASP A 120 8.94 5.97 -19.98
CA ASP A 120 10.23 5.35 -20.30
C ASP A 120 10.37 5.12 -21.81
N ALA A 121 9.36 4.55 -22.45
CA ALA A 121 9.36 4.25 -23.87
C ALA A 121 9.42 5.52 -24.73
N ALA A 122 8.71 6.58 -24.34
CA ALA A 122 8.74 7.86 -25.01
C ALA A 122 10.09 8.58 -24.84
N LEU A 123 10.68 8.58 -23.64
CA LEU A 123 12.01 9.12 -23.38
C LEU A 123 13.09 8.37 -24.17
N ALA A 124 13.01 7.04 -24.22
CA ALA A 124 13.95 6.20 -24.98
C ALA A 124 13.87 6.42 -26.49
N ALA A 125 12.72 6.83 -27.02
CA ALA A 125 12.54 7.28 -28.41
C ALA A 125 12.89 8.76 -28.63
N GLY A 126 13.39 9.47 -27.59
CA GLY A 126 13.84 10.86 -27.69
C GLY A 126 12.75 11.93 -27.54
N HIS A 127 11.52 11.57 -27.14
CA HIS A 127 10.47 12.54 -26.88
C HIS A 127 10.66 13.25 -25.51
N GLN A 128 10.16 14.48 -25.39
CA GLN A 128 9.99 15.13 -24.08
C GLN A 128 8.75 14.55 -23.40
N VAL A 129 8.79 14.28 -22.09
CA VAL A 129 7.64 13.72 -21.36
C VAL A 129 7.21 14.58 -20.18
N ARG A 130 5.89 14.70 -19.96
CA ARG A 130 5.27 15.26 -18.75
C ARG A 130 4.22 14.28 -18.22
N VAL A 131 4.32 13.92 -16.95
CA VAL A 131 3.35 13.06 -16.24
C VAL A 131 2.60 13.92 -15.22
N VAL A 132 1.39 14.35 -15.54
CA VAL A 132 0.61 15.29 -14.74
C VAL A 132 0.00 14.59 -13.52
N PRO A 133 0.08 15.15 -12.30
CA PRO A 133 -0.59 14.58 -11.13
C PRO A 133 -2.11 14.53 -11.33
N GLY A 134 -2.75 13.39 -11.04
CA GLY A 134 -4.22 13.23 -11.12
C GLY A 134 -5.01 14.17 -10.19
N THR A 135 -4.36 14.77 -9.19
CA THR A 135 -4.95 15.85 -8.37
C THR A 135 -5.07 17.18 -9.10
N LEU A 136 -4.31 17.38 -10.19
CA LEU A 136 -4.26 18.64 -10.94
C LEU A 136 -4.92 18.56 -12.32
N VAL A 137 -5.17 17.36 -12.89
CA VAL A 137 -5.73 17.23 -14.25
C VAL A 137 -7.09 17.93 -14.42
N ARG A 138 -7.94 17.94 -13.38
CA ARG A 138 -9.22 18.66 -13.40
C ARG A 138 -9.07 20.18 -13.52
N LEU A 139 -7.99 20.75 -12.99
CA LEU A 139 -7.66 22.17 -13.16
C LEU A 139 -7.17 22.49 -14.59
N LEU A 140 -6.86 21.48 -15.39
CA LEU A 140 -6.48 21.57 -16.81
C LEU A 140 -7.66 21.25 -17.75
N GLY A 141 -8.89 21.18 -17.24
CA GLY A 141 -10.11 20.90 -18.02
C GLY A 141 -10.36 19.42 -18.35
N VAL A 142 -9.60 18.50 -17.75
CA VAL A 142 -9.81 17.04 -17.90
C VAL A 142 -11.04 16.59 -17.12
N GLY A 143 -11.91 15.79 -17.73
CA GLY A 143 -13.16 15.33 -17.12
C GLY A 143 -14.25 16.39 -16.94
N GLU A 144 -14.11 17.59 -17.52
CA GLU A 144 -15.18 18.59 -17.56
C GLU A 144 -16.47 18.01 -18.18
N HIS A 145 -17.63 18.45 -17.67
CA HIS A 145 -18.96 17.97 -18.07
C HIS A 145 -19.25 16.49 -17.72
N GLY A 146 -18.41 15.81 -16.92
CA GLY A 146 -18.71 14.49 -16.33
C GLY A 146 -18.69 13.31 -17.30
N VAL A 147 -18.43 13.54 -18.60
CA VAL A 147 -18.35 12.49 -19.61
C VAL A 147 -16.90 12.04 -19.77
N LYS A 148 -16.53 10.94 -19.09
CA LYS A 148 -15.20 10.31 -19.25
C LYS A 148 -15.01 9.87 -20.70
N ASN A 149 -13.95 10.37 -21.34
CA ASN A 149 -13.59 9.98 -22.71
C ASN A 149 -12.09 10.24 -22.91
N ASP A 150 -11.31 9.16 -22.96
CA ASP A 150 -9.85 9.20 -23.03
C ASP A 150 -9.31 10.07 -24.19
N GLN A 151 -10.05 10.19 -25.30
CA GLN A 151 -9.66 11.09 -26.42
C GLN A 151 -9.90 12.57 -26.10
N ARG A 152 -10.96 12.90 -25.36
CA ARG A 152 -11.21 14.27 -24.88
C ARG A 152 -10.19 14.65 -23.82
N ASP A 153 -9.95 13.76 -22.88
CA ASP A 153 -9.01 13.95 -21.77
C ASP A 153 -7.57 14.13 -22.29
N ALA A 154 -7.12 13.30 -23.23
CA ALA A 154 -5.84 13.48 -23.93
C ALA A 154 -5.77 14.79 -24.73
N ARG A 155 -6.87 15.21 -25.38
CA ARG A 155 -6.91 16.49 -26.12
C ARG A 155 -6.82 17.70 -25.19
N GLN A 156 -7.45 17.65 -24.02
CA GLN A 156 -7.36 18.74 -23.02
C GLN A 156 -5.94 18.81 -22.43
N LEU A 157 -5.32 17.68 -22.07
CA LEU A 157 -3.92 17.65 -21.63
C LEU A 157 -2.95 18.19 -22.70
N SER A 158 -3.16 17.82 -23.97
CA SER A 158 -2.38 18.33 -25.10
C SER A 158 -2.55 19.85 -25.27
N LYS A 159 -3.78 20.36 -25.21
CA LYS A 159 -4.09 21.79 -25.27
C LYS A 159 -3.45 22.55 -24.10
N ALA A 160 -3.63 22.07 -22.87
CA ALA A 160 -3.06 22.68 -21.67
C ALA A 160 -1.53 22.76 -21.75
N SER A 161 -0.86 21.68 -22.18
CA SER A 161 0.59 21.67 -22.37
C SER A 161 1.10 22.50 -23.55
N TRP A 162 0.25 22.88 -24.49
CA TRP A 162 0.60 23.83 -25.55
C TRP A 162 0.43 25.28 -25.07
N GLN A 163 -0.61 25.55 -24.26
CA GLN A 163 -0.89 26.87 -23.71
C GLN A 163 0.06 27.27 -22.56
N THR A 164 0.55 26.32 -21.77
CA THR A 164 1.38 26.58 -20.58
C THR A 164 2.25 25.36 -20.26
N ASP A 165 3.36 25.56 -19.55
CA ASP A 165 4.18 24.45 -19.09
C ASP A 165 3.50 23.68 -17.95
N VAL A 166 3.01 22.48 -18.24
CA VAL A 166 2.23 21.67 -17.27
C VAL A 166 3.12 21.02 -16.20
N PRO A 167 2.66 20.95 -14.94
CA PRO A 167 3.41 20.30 -13.87
C PRO A 167 3.60 18.81 -14.18
N SER A 168 4.79 18.30 -13.88
CA SER A 168 5.11 16.87 -13.97
C SER A 168 5.51 16.33 -12.61
N VAL A 169 5.04 15.14 -12.26
CA VAL A 169 5.68 14.33 -11.22
C VAL A 169 7.05 13.86 -11.69
N HIS A 170 7.91 13.53 -10.74
CA HIS A 170 9.12 12.77 -11.00
C HIS A 170 8.77 11.38 -11.57
N ILE A 171 9.52 10.93 -12.58
CA ILE A 171 9.42 9.58 -13.17
C ILE A 171 10.49 8.71 -12.49
N PRO A 172 10.13 7.79 -11.58
CA PRO A 172 11.14 7.00 -10.86
C PRO A 172 11.80 6.00 -11.79
N SER A 173 13.06 5.63 -11.51
CA SER A 173 13.76 4.59 -12.26
C SER A 173 13.02 3.25 -12.24
N ALA A 174 13.31 2.37 -13.20
CA ALA A 174 12.74 1.03 -13.24
C ALA A 174 13.03 0.24 -11.94
N ALA A 175 14.27 0.34 -11.43
CA ALA A 175 14.69 -0.28 -10.17
C ALA A 175 13.92 0.29 -8.96
N ALA A 176 13.72 1.61 -8.88
CA ALA A 176 12.95 2.23 -7.80
C ALA A 176 11.46 1.82 -7.83
N ARG A 177 10.88 1.67 -9.03
CA ARG A 177 9.52 1.13 -9.21
C ARG A 177 9.42 -0.33 -8.79
N GLU A 178 10.40 -1.15 -9.11
CA GLU A 178 10.45 -2.56 -8.68
C GLU A 178 10.58 -2.69 -7.16
N LEU A 179 11.51 -1.95 -6.54
CA LEU A 179 11.65 -1.91 -5.08
C LEU A 179 10.37 -1.43 -4.38
N LYS A 180 9.67 -0.44 -4.96
CA LYS A 180 8.35 0.00 -4.47
C LYS A 180 7.29 -1.09 -4.60
N SER A 181 7.31 -1.87 -5.70
CA SER A 181 6.42 -3.03 -5.90
C SER A 181 6.65 -4.10 -4.82
N ILE A 182 7.91 -4.47 -4.58
CA ILE A 182 8.32 -5.43 -3.54
C ILE A 182 7.88 -4.95 -2.14
N CYS A 183 8.11 -3.67 -1.81
CA CYS A 183 7.66 -3.08 -0.55
C CYS A 183 6.14 -3.12 -0.41
N GLY A 184 5.39 -2.74 -1.47
CA GLY A 184 3.93 -2.78 -1.47
C GLY A 184 3.37 -4.19 -1.27
N ALA A 185 3.94 -5.20 -1.94
CA ALA A 185 3.56 -6.60 -1.78
C ALA A 185 3.80 -7.10 -0.34
N ARG A 186 4.94 -6.76 0.27
CA ARG A 186 5.22 -7.04 1.68
C ARG A 186 4.19 -6.37 2.60
N ASP A 187 3.85 -5.11 2.35
CA ASP A 187 2.95 -4.35 3.23
C ASP A 187 1.51 -4.88 3.17
N VAL A 188 1.06 -5.39 2.01
CA VAL A 188 -0.20 -6.15 1.88
C VAL A 188 -0.19 -7.40 2.76
N LEU A 189 0.88 -8.21 2.73
CA LEU A 189 1.02 -9.41 3.55
C LEU A 189 1.05 -9.09 5.06
N VAL A 190 1.75 -8.03 5.46
CA VAL A 190 1.76 -7.53 6.85
C VAL A 190 0.36 -7.05 7.27
N GLY A 191 -0.37 -6.40 6.37
CA GLY A 191 -1.78 -6.02 6.57
C GLY A 191 -2.68 -7.23 6.82
N MET A 192 -2.58 -8.27 5.97
CA MET A 192 -3.32 -9.52 6.13
C MET A 192 -3.00 -10.20 7.46
N GLN A 193 -1.72 -10.31 7.83
CA GLN A 193 -1.28 -10.90 9.09
C GLN A 193 -1.89 -10.16 10.29
N ARG A 194 -1.86 -8.83 10.25
CA ARG A 194 -2.45 -7.96 11.29
C ARG A 194 -3.95 -8.17 11.42
N THR A 195 -4.68 -8.19 10.29
CA THR A 195 -6.14 -8.36 10.26
C THR A 195 -6.56 -9.70 10.84
N LEU A 196 -5.97 -10.82 10.36
CA LEU A 196 -6.25 -12.17 10.87
C LEU A 196 -5.93 -12.28 12.36
N SER A 197 -4.74 -11.83 12.77
CA SER A 197 -4.32 -11.88 14.18
C SER A 197 -5.21 -11.01 15.09
N ASN A 198 -5.70 -9.86 14.60
CA ASN A 198 -6.63 -9.02 15.33
C ASN A 198 -8.03 -9.65 15.42
N ASN A 199 -8.54 -10.28 14.36
CA ASN A 199 -9.84 -10.98 14.37
C ASN A 199 -9.82 -12.13 15.39
N VAL A 200 -8.82 -13.01 15.32
CA VAL A 200 -8.63 -14.10 16.29
C VAL A 200 -8.50 -13.56 17.72
N ARG A 201 -7.71 -12.49 17.95
CA ARG A 201 -7.61 -11.84 19.27
C ARG A 201 -8.88 -11.11 19.72
N GLY A 202 -9.79 -10.79 18.80
CA GLY A 202 -11.15 -10.31 19.09
C GLY A 202 -12.03 -11.45 19.57
N TRP A 203 -12.07 -12.56 18.83
CA TRP A 203 -12.82 -13.77 19.22
C TRP A 203 -12.37 -14.31 20.59
N LEU A 204 -11.06 -14.35 20.87
CA LEU A 204 -10.57 -14.78 22.19
C LEU A 204 -11.13 -13.98 23.37
N ARG A 205 -11.41 -12.69 23.16
CA ARG A 205 -12.04 -11.84 24.18
C ARG A 205 -13.51 -12.22 24.40
N THR A 206 -14.26 -12.59 23.35
CA THR A 206 -15.66 -13.01 23.51
C THR A 206 -15.77 -14.34 24.26
N GLN A 207 -14.75 -15.19 24.18
CA GLN A 207 -14.65 -16.43 24.95
C GLN A 207 -14.09 -16.25 26.38
N LEU A 208 -13.66 -15.04 26.74
CA LEU A 208 -12.92 -14.72 27.99
C LEU A 208 -11.60 -15.53 28.16
N TRP A 209 -11.01 -16.03 27.07
CA TRP A 209 -9.81 -16.87 27.11
C TRP A 209 -8.54 -16.03 27.36
N LYS A 210 -7.77 -16.41 28.38
CA LYS A 210 -6.51 -15.76 28.76
C LYS A 210 -5.31 -16.58 28.27
N LEU A 211 -4.79 -16.23 27.09
CA LEU A 211 -3.55 -16.81 26.58
C LEU A 211 -2.33 -16.12 27.23
N PRO A 212 -1.27 -16.86 27.62
CA PRO A 212 0.01 -16.28 28.01
C PRO A 212 0.57 -15.38 26.89
N GLY A 213 1.28 -14.30 27.25
CA GLY A 213 1.89 -13.39 26.28
C GLY A 213 2.86 -14.08 25.31
N GLY A 214 3.08 -13.50 24.13
CA GLY A 214 4.03 -14.07 23.15
C GLY A 214 4.03 -13.36 21.81
N LYS A 215 5.01 -13.72 20.96
CA LYS A 215 5.15 -13.20 19.59
C LYS A 215 3.91 -13.52 18.75
N MET A 216 3.60 -12.67 17.76
CA MET A 216 2.43 -12.86 16.89
C MET A 216 2.49 -14.18 16.11
N VAL A 217 3.69 -14.57 15.65
CA VAL A 217 3.93 -15.80 14.87
C VAL A 217 3.63 -17.08 15.64
N THR A 218 3.61 -17.04 16.98
CA THR A 218 3.28 -18.20 17.83
C THR A 218 1.82 -18.22 18.28
N LEU A 219 0.98 -17.28 17.82
CA LEU A 219 -0.44 -17.20 18.19
C LEU A 219 -1.24 -18.47 17.80
N PRO A 220 -1.10 -19.05 16.59
CA PRO A 220 -1.84 -20.26 16.23
C PRO A 220 -1.56 -21.43 17.17
N GLU A 221 -0.28 -21.71 17.43
CA GLU A 221 0.11 -22.85 18.25
C GLU A 221 -0.27 -22.66 19.72
N ARG A 222 -0.08 -21.45 20.26
CA ARG A 222 -0.53 -21.08 21.61
C ARG A 222 -2.05 -21.24 21.77
N LEU A 223 -2.84 -20.91 20.75
CA LEU A 223 -4.29 -21.07 20.80
C LEU A 223 -4.69 -22.55 20.75
N ARG A 224 -4.16 -23.34 19.81
CA ARG A 224 -4.42 -24.79 19.74
C ARG A 224 -4.02 -25.51 21.03
N THR A 225 -2.88 -25.14 21.61
CA THR A 225 -2.42 -25.66 22.91
C THR A 225 -3.39 -25.30 24.04
N HIS A 226 -3.84 -24.05 24.11
CA HIS A 226 -4.79 -23.60 25.14
C HIS A 226 -6.17 -24.27 25.00
N ALA A 227 -6.66 -24.46 23.77
CA ALA A 227 -7.92 -25.14 23.50
C ALA A 227 -7.89 -26.60 23.98
N ARG A 228 -6.84 -27.35 23.62
CA ARG A 228 -6.59 -28.72 24.10
C ARG A 228 -6.50 -28.80 25.62
N ALA A 229 -5.71 -27.92 26.24
CA ALA A 229 -5.53 -27.87 27.69
C ALA A 229 -6.80 -27.42 28.46
N SER A 230 -7.79 -26.85 27.77
CA SER A 230 -9.07 -26.43 28.34
C SER A 230 -10.22 -27.39 27.99
N GLU A 231 -9.93 -28.51 27.32
CA GLU A 231 -10.91 -29.49 26.81
C GLU A 231 -12.02 -28.84 25.95
N ARG A 232 -11.65 -27.83 25.16
CA ARG A 232 -12.58 -27.11 24.26
C ARG A 232 -12.13 -27.21 22.81
N GLU A 233 -13.08 -27.45 21.93
CA GLU A 233 -12.84 -27.39 20.48
C GLU A 233 -12.74 -25.95 19.97
N LEU A 234 -11.92 -25.74 18.95
CA LEU A 234 -11.86 -24.48 18.22
C LEU A 234 -12.94 -24.50 17.13
N PRO A 235 -13.80 -23.46 17.03
CA PRO A 235 -14.73 -23.34 15.92
C PRO A 235 -13.98 -23.34 14.58
N GLU A 236 -14.53 -24.03 13.58
CA GLU A 236 -13.85 -24.25 12.30
C GLU A 236 -13.42 -22.94 11.60
N HIS A 237 -14.23 -21.89 11.72
CA HIS A 237 -13.91 -20.56 11.18
C HIS A 237 -12.70 -19.89 11.83
N ILE A 238 -12.36 -20.24 13.07
CA ILE A 238 -11.12 -19.81 13.75
C ILE A 238 -9.96 -20.66 13.28
N GLU A 239 -10.13 -21.99 13.17
CA GLU A 239 -9.05 -22.89 12.73
C GLU A 239 -8.61 -22.61 11.27
N ARG A 240 -9.56 -22.30 10.38
CA ARG A 240 -9.28 -21.78 9.03
C ARG A 240 -8.45 -20.49 9.06
N GLN A 241 -8.77 -19.54 9.95
CA GLN A 241 -7.98 -18.31 10.12
C GLN A 241 -6.60 -18.56 10.73
N LEU A 242 -6.47 -19.49 11.68
CA LEU A 242 -5.18 -19.88 12.26
C LEU A 242 -4.24 -20.48 11.21
N THR A 243 -4.78 -21.33 10.34
CA THR A 243 -4.05 -21.94 9.22
C THR A 243 -3.54 -20.88 8.25
N MET A 244 -4.41 -19.93 7.84
CA MET A 244 -4.01 -18.80 7.01
C MET A 244 -2.99 -17.89 7.71
N LEU A 245 -3.13 -17.66 9.02
CA LEU A 245 -2.19 -16.82 9.78
C LEU A 245 -0.77 -17.42 9.82
N THR A 246 -0.63 -18.75 9.89
CA THR A 246 0.67 -19.43 9.75
C THR A 246 1.27 -19.18 8.36
N GLN A 247 0.50 -19.45 7.30
CA GLN A 247 0.97 -19.27 5.92
C GLN A 247 1.39 -17.82 5.64
N VAL A 248 0.56 -16.84 6.03
CA VAL A 248 0.89 -15.41 5.85
C VAL A 248 2.12 -15.01 6.68
N ALA A 249 2.33 -15.57 7.88
CA ALA A 249 3.52 -15.28 8.67
C ALA A 249 4.83 -15.75 7.99
N GLU A 250 4.79 -16.89 7.30
CA GLU A 250 5.91 -17.38 6.49
C GLU A 250 6.16 -16.49 5.27
N GLN A 251 5.10 -16.08 4.56
CA GLN A 251 5.21 -15.17 3.41
C GLN A 251 5.73 -13.77 3.82
N VAL A 252 5.30 -13.23 4.97
CA VAL A 252 5.86 -11.98 5.52
C VAL A 252 7.37 -12.10 5.79
N LYS A 253 7.83 -13.25 6.32
CA LYS A 253 9.26 -13.50 6.55
C LYS A 253 10.03 -13.54 5.22
N ALA A 254 9.50 -14.21 4.20
CA ALA A 254 10.10 -14.27 2.88
C ALA A 254 10.17 -12.89 2.20
N ALA A 255 9.05 -12.16 2.17
CA ALA A 255 8.97 -10.81 1.58
C ALA A 255 9.86 -9.79 2.33
N THR A 256 10.07 -9.96 3.64
CA THR A 256 11.02 -9.14 4.41
C THR A 256 12.48 -9.41 4.00
N GLN A 257 12.81 -10.64 3.61
CA GLN A 257 14.15 -10.99 3.13
C GLN A 257 14.39 -10.55 1.68
N GLN A 258 13.34 -10.48 0.85
CA GLN A 258 13.40 -9.94 -0.51
C GLN A 258 13.54 -8.40 -0.55
N ALA A 259 13.07 -7.70 0.49
CA ALA A 259 13.10 -6.24 0.61
C ALA A 259 14.35 -5.71 1.36
N ARG A 260 15.45 -6.48 1.37
CA ARG A 260 16.72 -6.19 2.03
C ARG A 260 17.86 -6.24 1.03
#